data_AF-A0A2V7WRY7-F1
#
_entry.id   AF-A0A2V7WRY7-F1
#
_cell.length_a   1.000
_cell.length_b   1.000
_cell.length_c   1.000
_cell.angle_alpha   90.00
_cell.angle_beta   90.00
_cell.angle_gamma   90.00
#
_symmetry.space_group_name_H-M   'P 1'
#
loop_
_entity.id
_entity.type
_entity.pdbx_description
1 polymer ?
#
loop_
_entity_poly.entity_id
_entity_poly.type
_entity_poly.pdbx_seq_one_letter_code
_entity_poly.pdbx_strand_id
1 'polypeptide(L)'
;MARKSGSTIMQEELYPPSAAPAREELDDARLVDLDVAEESPFLRAQKRVPARRGSLPKKTAHRLLWGFVAVTVFCVSVVAAGTLYHYGEHSWRFRVESSDNIEVAGMENATKAQIMEVMGADIGRNIFFIPLAQQKAQLEQIPWVESASVMRFVPNRLRVEIHERTPVAFARVGPRIFLIDAGGTLMELPQKRKYSFPVILGMNPGEPLSTRIPRMKAYNELVRELDSGGARYSQDLSEIDLSD
;
A
#
# COMPACT_ATOMS: atom_id res chain seq x y z
N MET A 1 -112.56 25.67 -22.87
CA MET A 1 -113.89 25.87 -22.25
C MET A 1 -113.81 25.50 -20.77
N ALA A 2 -114.26 26.38 -19.85
CA ALA A 2 -114.87 26.11 -18.52
C ALA A 2 -114.12 25.19 -17.49
N ARG A 3 -114.10 25.36 -16.16
CA ARG A 3 -114.78 26.19 -15.12
C ARG A 3 -113.75 26.54 -13.99
N LYS A 4 -113.78 27.67 -13.26
CA LYS A 4 -114.59 28.02 -12.05
C LYS A 4 -114.51 26.94 -10.93
N SER A 5 -114.29 27.19 -9.63
CA SER A 5 -114.23 28.38 -8.72
C SER A 5 -113.35 28.01 -7.48
N GLY A 6 -113.03 28.81 -6.44
CA GLY A 6 -113.31 30.22 -6.07
C GLY A 6 -112.68 30.58 -4.70
N SER A 7 -112.40 31.89 -4.50
CA SER A 7 -112.64 32.77 -3.32
C SER A 7 -112.52 32.23 -1.86
N THR A 8 -111.92 32.97 -0.90
CA THR A 8 -112.61 33.81 0.13
C THR A 8 -111.63 34.04 1.33
N ILE A 9 -111.50 35.16 2.08
CA ILE A 9 -111.98 36.56 1.99
C ILE A 9 -111.00 37.53 2.74
N MET A 10 -110.97 38.79 2.27
CA MET A 10 -110.72 40.14 2.86
C MET A 10 -110.35 40.37 4.36
N GLN A 11 -109.60 41.45 4.64
CA GLN A 11 -110.17 42.74 5.13
C GLN A 11 -109.21 43.95 5.00
N GLU A 12 -109.79 45.04 4.47
CA GLU A 12 -109.59 46.49 4.72
C GLU A 12 -108.19 47.04 5.08
N GLU A 13 -107.55 47.85 4.24
CA GLU A 13 -107.85 49.29 3.99
C GLU A 13 -107.81 50.19 5.23
N LEU A 14 -106.78 51.04 5.32
CA LEU A 14 -106.94 52.44 5.72
C LEU A 14 -105.75 53.28 5.21
N TYR A 15 -106.01 54.21 4.31
CA TYR A 15 -105.14 55.33 3.91
C TYR A 15 -105.97 56.62 4.07
N PRO A 16 -105.36 57.79 4.31
CA PRO A 16 -105.16 58.67 3.16
C PRO A 16 -103.82 59.46 3.16
N PRO A 17 -103.39 60.00 2.01
CA PRO A 17 -102.10 60.68 1.84
C PRO A 17 -102.19 62.21 1.81
N SER A 18 -101.14 62.90 2.28
CA SER A 18 -100.84 64.32 2.01
C SER A 18 -99.51 64.69 2.69
N ALA A 19 -98.62 65.54 2.18
CA ALA A 19 -98.47 66.16 0.86
C ALA A 19 -97.01 66.64 0.71
N ALA A 20 -96.51 66.79 -0.52
CA ALA A 20 -95.25 67.50 -0.78
C ALA A 20 -95.54 68.96 -1.19
N PRO A 21 -94.71 69.92 -0.75
CA PRO A 21 -93.94 70.73 -1.70
C PRO A 21 -92.47 70.87 -1.23
N ALA A 22 -91.46 70.56 -2.06
CA ALA A 22 -90.93 71.33 -3.19
C ALA A 22 -89.77 72.28 -2.82
N ARG A 23 -88.56 71.88 -3.28
CA ARG A 23 -87.38 72.68 -3.63
C ARG A 23 -86.70 73.57 -2.57
N GLU A 24 -85.45 73.23 -2.29
CA GLU A 24 -84.33 74.17 -2.46
C GLU A 24 -83.09 73.42 -2.99
N GLU A 25 -82.72 73.66 -4.26
CA GLU A 25 -81.51 73.14 -4.90
C GLU A 25 -80.34 74.11 -4.64
N LEU A 26 -79.63 74.01 -3.50
CA LEU A 26 -78.54 74.97 -3.21
C LEU A 26 -77.28 74.48 -2.48
N ASP A 27 -77.12 73.19 -2.13
CA ASP A 27 -75.96 72.72 -1.33
C ASP A 27 -75.05 71.68 -2.00
N ASP A 28 -75.32 71.30 -3.26
CA ASP A 28 -74.61 70.22 -3.98
C ASP A 28 -73.21 70.61 -4.52
N ALA A 29 -72.66 71.74 -4.06
CA ALA A 29 -71.37 72.28 -4.48
C ALA A 29 -70.26 72.20 -3.40
N ARG A 30 -70.52 71.53 -2.26
CA ARG A 30 -69.59 71.47 -1.10
C ARG A 30 -69.19 70.07 -0.61
N LEU A 31 -69.55 69.00 -1.33
CA LEU A 31 -69.25 67.62 -0.92
C LEU A 31 -68.34 66.83 -1.87
N VAL A 32 -67.70 67.50 -2.86
CA VAL A 32 -66.80 66.86 -3.85
C VAL A 32 -65.31 67.13 -3.51
N ASP A 33 -64.96 67.12 -2.23
CA ASP A 33 -63.56 67.29 -1.76
C ASP A 33 -63.28 66.49 -0.47
N LEU A 34 -63.92 65.32 -0.33
CA LEU A 34 -63.75 64.38 0.79
C LEU A 34 -63.35 62.95 0.35
N ASP A 35 -62.96 62.78 -0.91
CA ASP A 35 -62.20 61.60 -1.33
C ASP A 35 -60.69 61.84 -1.08
N VAL A 36 -59.97 60.78 -0.72
CA VAL A 36 -58.52 60.79 -0.37
C VAL A 36 -58.18 61.39 1.01
N ALA A 37 -59.03 61.17 2.01
CA ALA A 37 -58.55 61.07 3.40
C ALA A 37 -57.74 59.77 3.56
N GLU A 38 -56.48 59.88 3.98
CA GLU A 38 -55.48 58.80 4.03
C GLU A 38 -55.95 57.52 4.74
N GLU A 39 -56.06 56.39 4.02
CA GLU A 39 -56.08 55.07 4.66
C GLU A 39 -54.75 54.83 5.38
N SER A 40 -54.78 54.89 6.72
CA SER A 40 -53.57 54.77 7.53
C SER A 40 -52.77 53.48 7.23
N PRO A 41 -51.42 53.53 7.05
CA PRO A 41 -50.64 52.36 6.60
C PRO A 41 -50.64 51.15 7.55
N PHE A 42 -51.13 51.33 8.78
CA PHE A 42 -50.91 50.43 9.91
C PHE A 42 -51.97 49.32 10.06
N LEU A 43 -53.07 49.36 9.30
CA LEU A 43 -54.09 48.29 9.29
C LEU A 43 -53.81 47.18 8.25
N ARG A 44 -52.64 47.18 7.60
CA ARG A 44 -52.17 46.02 6.84
C ARG A 44 -51.79 44.88 7.78
N ALA A 45 -52.70 43.92 7.94
CA ALA A 45 -52.40 42.63 8.55
C ALA A 45 -51.12 42.05 7.90
N GLN A 46 -50.02 41.99 8.67
CA GLN A 46 -48.71 41.65 8.14
C GLN A 46 -48.73 40.19 7.67
N LYS A 47 -48.96 40.00 6.37
CA LYS A 47 -49.09 38.70 5.72
C LYS A 47 -47.90 37.83 6.12
N ARG A 48 -48.14 36.81 6.94
CA ARG A 48 -47.09 35.92 7.45
C ARG A 48 -46.34 35.35 6.25
N VAL A 49 -45.15 35.89 6.00
CA VAL A 49 -44.28 35.38 4.94
C VAL A 49 -43.91 33.97 5.36
N PRO A 50 -44.31 32.92 4.62
CA PRO A 50 -43.89 31.58 4.97
C PRO A 50 -42.37 31.56 4.81
N ALA A 51 -41.65 31.47 5.94
CA ALA A 51 -40.23 31.25 5.94
C ALA A 51 -40.01 29.91 5.22
N ARG A 52 -39.72 29.98 3.92
CA ARG A 52 -39.55 28.82 3.05
C ARG A 52 -38.29 28.12 3.53
N ARG A 53 -38.44 27.20 4.49
CA ARG A 53 -37.44 26.19 4.87
C ARG A 53 -37.20 25.33 3.62
N GLY A 54 -36.41 25.88 2.71
CA GLY A 54 -36.07 25.24 1.46
C GLY A 54 -35.28 24.00 1.80
N SER A 55 -35.87 22.83 1.57
CA SER A 55 -35.10 21.59 1.51
C SER A 55 -33.91 21.82 0.58
N LEU A 56 -32.72 21.41 1.02
CA LEU A 56 -31.49 21.57 0.23
C LEU A 56 -31.74 21.16 -1.24
N PRO A 57 -31.22 21.92 -2.23
CA PRO A 57 -31.50 21.62 -3.63
C PRO A 57 -31.18 20.16 -3.93
N LYS A 58 -32.06 19.45 -4.65
CA LYS A 58 -31.93 17.99 -4.85
C LYS A 58 -30.54 17.57 -5.36
N LYS A 59 -29.90 18.41 -6.19
CA LYS A 59 -28.52 18.22 -6.68
C LYS A 59 -27.47 18.29 -5.56
N THR A 60 -27.61 19.22 -4.61
CA THR A 60 -26.71 19.36 -3.45
C THR A 60 -26.92 18.24 -2.44
N ALA A 61 -28.18 17.87 -2.17
CA ALA A 61 -28.51 16.71 -1.34
C ALA A 61 -27.92 15.41 -1.93
N HIS A 62 -27.99 15.22 -3.25
CA HIS A 62 -27.39 14.05 -3.90
C HIS A 62 -25.86 14.04 -3.82
N ARG A 63 -25.19 15.20 -3.96
CA ARG A 63 -23.73 15.33 -3.76
C ARG A 63 -23.32 15.00 -2.33
N LEU A 64 -24.07 15.48 -1.33
CA LEU A 64 -23.83 15.15 0.08
C LEU A 64 -24.03 13.65 0.35
N LEU A 65 -25.05 13.02 -0.26
CA LEU A 65 -25.27 11.57 -0.16
C LEU A 65 -24.10 10.78 -0.76
N TRP A 66 -23.65 11.11 -1.98
CA TRP A 66 -22.47 10.48 -2.59
C TRP A 66 -21.20 10.70 -1.76
N GLY A 67 -21.01 11.90 -1.20
CA GLY A 67 -19.91 12.19 -0.28
C GLY A 67 -19.95 11.33 0.99
N PHE A 68 -21.13 11.19 1.61
CA PHE A 68 -21.31 10.32 2.78
C PHE A 68 -21.07 8.84 2.45
N VAL A 69 -21.56 8.36 1.30
CA VAL A 69 -21.29 6.99 0.82
C VAL A 69 -19.79 6.78 0.59
N ALA A 70 -19.11 7.73 -0.07
CA ALA A 70 -17.67 7.65 -0.31
C ALA A 70 -16.85 7.63 1.01
N VAL A 71 -17.21 8.48 1.99
CA VAL A 71 -16.61 8.48 3.33
C VAL A 71 -16.88 7.15 4.05
N THR A 72 -18.10 6.62 3.97
CA THR A 72 -18.45 5.34 4.61
C THR A 72 -17.66 4.19 4.01
N VAL A 73 -17.57 4.12 2.67
CA VAL A 73 -16.75 3.12 1.95
C VAL A 73 -15.27 3.25 2.32
N PHE A 74 -14.74 4.48 2.45
CA PHE A 74 -13.37 4.72 2.88
C PHE A 74 -13.12 4.29 4.34
N CYS A 75 -14.04 4.59 5.27
CA CYS A 75 -13.93 4.12 6.64
C CYS A 75 -13.98 2.59 6.73
N VAL A 76 -14.87 1.95 5.97
CA VAL A 76 -14.95 0.47 5.91
C VAL A 76 -13.68 -0.13 5.30
N SER A 77 -13.12 0.46 4.24
CA SER A 77 -11.87 -0.06 3.64
C SER A 77 -10.66 0.12 4.56
N VAL A 78 -10.57 1.23 5.31
CA VAL A 78 -9.55 1.43 6.35
C VAL A 78 -9.67 0.41 7.48
N VAL A 79 -10.88 0.14 7.98
CA VAL A 79 -11.10 -0.88 9.02
C VAL A 79 -10.80 -2.30 8.51
N ALA A 80 -11.19 -2.61 7.27
CA ALA A 80 -10.88 -3.89 6.62
C ALA A 80 -9.36 -4.07 6.44
N ALA A 81 -8.65 -3.02 6.02
CA ALA A 81 -7.20 -3.04 5.89
C ALA A 81 -6.51 -3.21 7.25
N GLY A 82 -6.94 -2.47 8.28
CA GLY A 82 -6.38 -2.56 9.63
C GLY A 82 -6.61 -3.92 10.30
N THR A 83 -7.79 -4.52 10.13
CA THR A 83 -8.08 -5.87 10.65
C THR A 83 -7.30 -6.96 9.92
N LEU A 84 -7.16 -6.87 8.59
CA LEU A 84 -6.33 -7.78 7.81
C LEU A 84 -4.84 -7.67 8.16
N TYR A 85 -4.34 -6.44 8.35
CA TYR A 85 -2.97 -6.17 8.79
C TYR A 85 -2.70 -6.76 10.18
N HIS A 86 -3.55 -6.45 11.17
CA HIS A 86 -3.44 -6.99 12.53
C HIS A 86 -3.48 -8.52 12.57
N TYR A 87 -4.34 -9.15 11.75
CA TYR A 87 -4.37 -10.60 11.57
C TYR A 87 -3.05 -11.14 10.98
N GLY A 88 -2.48 -10.46 9.98
CA GLY A 88 -1.19 -10.78 9.39
C GLY A 88 -0.03 -10.73 10.40
N GLU A 89 -0.01 -9.74 11.29
CA GLU A 89 1.04 -9.58 12.32
C GLU A 89 0.95 -10.61 13.45
N HIS A 90 -0.26 -10.79 14.01
CA HIS A 90 -0.45 -11.52 15.27
C HIS A 90 -0.78 -13.00 15.10
N SER A 91 -1.26 -13.42 13.92
CA SER A 91 -1.60 -14.83 13.70
C SER A 91 -0.36 -15.73 13.74
N TRP A 92 -0.42 -16.75 14.60
CA TRP A 92 0.58 -17.81 14.71
C TRP A 92 0.91 -18.44 13.35
N ARG A 93 -0.07 -18.48 12.44
CA ARG A 93 0.01 -19.10 11.12
C ARG A 93 1.06 -18.48 10.19
N PHE A 94 1.55 -17.27 10.47
CA PHE A 94 2.62 -16.61 9.71
C PHE A 94 4.00 -16.71 10.38
N ARG A 95 4.13 -17.47 11.47
CA ARG A 95 5.41 -17.65 12.19
C ARG A 95 6.19 -18.84 11.64
N VAL A 96 7.50 -18.67 11.51
CA VAL A 96 8.43 -19.75 11.13
C VAL A 96 8.65 -20.63 12.37
N GLU A 97 7.90 -21.72 12.52
CA GLU A 97 7.86 -22.50 13.78
C GLU A 97 9.10 -23.38 14.01
N SER A 98 9.66 -23.98 12.96
CA SER A 98 10.78 -24.93 13.03
C SER A 98 11.81 -24.68 11.93
N SER A 99 12.98 -25.33 12.03
CA SER A 99 13.94 -25.43 10.93
C SER A 99 13.39 -26.11 9.67
N ASP A 100 12.29 -26.87 9.79
CA ASP A 100 11.61 -27.54 8.66
C ASP A 100 10.82 -26.55 7.79
N ASN A 101 10.52 -25.36 8.33
CA ASN A 101 9.98 -24.24 7.57
C ASN A 101 11.03 -23.54 6.71
N ILE A 102 12.32 -23.88 6.87
CA ILE A 102 13.44 -23.29 6.13
C ILE A 102 13.98 -24.33 5.14
N GLU A 103 13.49 -24.25 3.91
CA GLU A 103 13.90 -25.11 2.80
C GLU A 103 15.22 -24.55 2.21
N VAL A 104 16.29 -25.34 2.20
CA VAL A 104 17.60 -24.92 1.68
C VAL A 104 17.98 -25.77 0.48
N ALA A 105 18.36 -25.11 -0.63
CA ALA A 105 18.76 -25.74 -1.89
C ALA A 105 20.11 -25.18 -2.39
N GLY A 106 20.79 -25.93 -3.25
CA GLY A 106 22.06 -25.52 -3.87
C GLY A 106 23.34 -25.76 -3.04
N MET A 107 23.24 -26.54 -1.95
CA MET A 107 24.40 -26.93 -1.14
C MET A 107 25.11 -28.17 -1.75
N GLU A 108 26.42 -28.07 -1.97
CA GLU A 108 27.34 -29.19 -2.23
C GLU A 108 28.39 -29.32 -1.12
N ASN A 109 29.04 -28.20 -0.76
CA ASN A 109 30.15 -28.12 0.21
C ASN A 109 29.75 -27.31 1.46
N ALA A 110 28.88 -26.30 1.32
CA ALA A 110 28.32 -25.54 2.45
C ALA A 110 27.40 -26.43 3.29
N THR A 111 27.48 -26.31 4.63
CA THR A 111 26.69 -27.14 5.52
C THR A 111 25.36 -26.49 5.89
N LYS A 112 24.30 -27.29 6.06
CA LYS A 112 23.02 -26.81 6.62
C LYS A 112 23.23 -26.15 8.00
N ALA A 113 24.21 -26.57 8.79
CA ALA A 113 24.53 -25.99 10.08
C ALA A 113 24.95 -24.50 9.96
N GLN A 114 25.87 -24.16 9.06
CA GLN A 114 26.32 -22.76 8.82
C GLN A 114 25.16 -21.86 8.35
N ILE A 115 24.28 -22.38 7.49
CA ILE A 115 23.11 -21.63 7.03
C ILE A 115 22.08 -21.44 8.15
N MET A 116 21.90 -22.45 9.00
CA MET A 116 21.03 -22.37 10.19
C MET A 116 21.61 -21.52 11.32
N GLU A 117 22.92 -21.28 11.37
CA GLU A 117 23.54 -20.32 12.30
C GLU A 117 23.09 -18.88 11.99
N VAL A 118 22.96 -18.56 10.69
CA VAL A 118 22.44 -17.26 10.20
C VAL A 118 20.91 -17.20 10.31
N MET A 119 20.22 -18.19 9.74
CA MET A 119 18.75 -18.19 9.62
C MET A 119 18.01 -18.60 10.90
N GLY A 120 18.67 -19.30 11.83
CA GLY A 120 18.04 -19.87 13.03
C GLY A 120 17.52 -18.81 14.00
N ALA A 121 18.12 -17.62 14.00
CA ALA A 121 17.64 -16.46 14.77
C ALA A 121 16.24 -15.96 14.36
N ASP A 122 15.74 -16.40 13.19
CA ASP A 122 14.40 -16.04 12.71
C ASP A 122 13.30 -17.05 13.08
N ILE A 123 13.65 -18.18 13.70
CA ILE A 123 12.67 -19.15 14.20
C ILE A 123 11.82 -18.48 15.30
N GLY A 124 10.50 -18.65 15.22
CA GLY A 124 9.50 -17.98 16.05
C GLY A 124 9.07 -16.60 15.54
N ARG A 125 9.80 -15.97 14.61
CA ARG A 125 9.42 -14.67 14.03
C ARG A 125 8.32 -14.82 12.99
N ASN A 126 7.54 -13.75 12.82
CA ASN A 126 6.59 -13.63 11.70
C ASN A 126 7.35 -13.38 10.39
N ILE A 127 7.02 -14.16 9.35
CA ILE A 127 7.66 -14.15 8.04
C ILE A 127 7.77 -12.76 7.40
N PHE A 128 6.80 -11.88 7.63
CA PHE A 128 6.78 -10.53 7.04
C PHE A 128 7.83 -9.60 7.66
N PHE A 129 8.23 -9.83 8.92
CA PHE A 129 9.21 -9.01 9.65
C PHE A 129 10.64 -9.56 9.63
N ILE A 130 10.90 -10.63 8.88
CA ILE A 130 12.24 -11.17 8.67
C ILE A 130 12.96 -10.31 7.60
N PRO A 131 14.12 -9.68 7.89
CA PRO A 131 14.79 -8.79 6.96
C PRO A 131 15.58 -9.57 5.90
N LEU A 132 14.92 -10.02 4.82
CA LEU A 132 15.53 -10.89 3.79
C LEU A 132 16.84 -10.34 3.19
N ALA A 133 16.94 -9.02 3.01
CA ALA A 133 18.15 -8.39 2.46
C ALA A 133 19.34 -8.50 3.42
N GLN A 134 19.10 -8.40 4.74
CA GLN A 134 20.11 -8.62 5.76
C GLN A 134 20.48 -10.10 5.81
N GLN A 135 19.50 -11.01 5.80
CA GLN A 135 19.76 -12.45 5.82
C GLN A 135 20.55 -12.91 4.59
N LYS A 136 20.21 -12.41 3.40
CA LYS A 136 21.01 -12.58 2.19
C LYS A 136 22.46 -12.15 2.42
N ALA A 137 22.67 -10.91 2.87
CA ALA A 137 24.01 -10.35 3.08
C ALA A 137 24.82 -11.07 4.18
N GLN A 138 24.15 -11.74 5.13
CA GLN A 138 24.79 -12.58 6.15
C GLN A 138 25.14 -13.98 5.60
N LEU A 139 24.27 -14.57 4.77
CA LEU A 139 24.58 -15.83 4.08
C LEU A 139 25.75 -15.68 3.10
N GLU A 140 25.85 -14.54 2.40
CA GLU A 140 26.95 -14.22 1.49
C GLU A 140 28.30 -13.95 2.20
N GLN A 141 28.33 -13.90 3.54
CA GLN A 141 29.56 -13.88 4.34
C GLN A 141 30.10 -15.29 4.63
N ILE A 142 29.28 -16.34 4.43
CA ILE A 142 29.76 -17.73 4.56
C ILE A 142 30.74 -17.97 3.39
N PRO A 143 32.01 -18.37 3.62
CA PRO A 143 33.03 -18.33 2.58
C PRO A 143 32.71 -19.13 1.31
N TRP A 144 31.96 -20.23 1.43
CA TRP A 144 31.54 -21.07 0.29
C TRP A 144 30.40 -20.48 -0.54
N VAL A 145 29.68 -19.48 -0.05
CA VAL A 145 28.52 -18.88 -0.72
C VAL A 145 28.98 -17.75 -1.64
N GLU A 146 28.71 -17.89 -2.94
CA GLU A 146 28.97 -16.83 -3.93
C GLU A 146 27.83 -15.81 -3.92
N SER A 147 26.60 -16.32 -3.97
CA SER A 147 25.39 -15.52 -3.82
C SER A 147 24.29 -16.33 -3.12
N ALA A 148 23.40 -15.62 -2.43
CA ALA A 148 22.23 -16.20 -1.79
C ALA A 148 20.94 -15.53 -2.26
N SER A 149 19.88 -16.32 -2.40
CA SER A 149 18.51 -15.86 -2.62
C SER A 149 17.62 -16.35 -1.50
N VAL A 150 16.98 -15.43 -0.78
CA VAL A 150 16.06 -15.74 0.32
C VAL A 150 14.66 -15.29 -0.07
N MET A 151 13.74 -16.26 -0.19
CA MET A 151 12.36 -16.07 -0.66
C MET A 151 11.35 -16.44 0.42
N ARG A 152 10.23 -15.70 0.49
CA ARG A 152 9.10 -16.01 1.38
C ARG A 152 8.04 -16.82 0.65
N PHE A 153 7.74 -18.00 1.18
CA PHE A 153 6.63 -18.85 0.77
C PHE A 153 5.56 -18.79 1.86
N VAL A 154 4.58 -17.91 1.65
CA VAL A 154 3.47 -17.72 2.60
C VAL A 154 2.63 -19.01 2.75
N PRO A 155 2.11 -19.31 3.95
CA PRO A 155 2.07 -18.43 5.11
C PRO A 155 3.33 -18.44 5.98
N ASN A 156 4.11 -19.53 6.03
CA ASN A 156 5.13 -19.71 7.07
C ASN A 156 6.43 -20.40 6.64
N ARG A 157 6.82 -20.36 5.36
CA ARG A 157 8.06 -20.98 4.89
C ARG A 157 9.04 -19.97 4.30
N LEU A 158 10.33 -20.20 4.52
CA LEU A 158 11.41 -19.54 3.81
C LEU A 158 12.08 -20.55 2.90
N ARG A 159 12.44 -20.11 1.69
CA ARG A 159 13.32 -20.86 0.80
C ARG A 159 14.62 -20.09 0.64
N VAL A 160 15.72 -20.77 0.92
CA VAL A 160 17.09 -20.29 0.72
C VAL A 160 17.68 -21.07 -0.44
N GLU A 161 18.06 -20.36 -1.49
CA GLU A 161 18.77 -20.91 -2.64
C GLU A 161 20.19 -20.35 -2.61
N ILE A 162 21.17 -21.25 -2.54
CA ILE A 162 22.59 -20.94 -2.45
C ILE A 162 23.24 -21.22 -3.81
N HIS A 163 24.07 -20.28 -4.28
CA HIS A 163 25.05 -20.56 -5.31
C HIS A 163 26.43 -20.67 -4.65
N GLU A 164 27.08 -21.82 -4.77
CA GLU A 164 28.41 -22.02 -4.21
C GLU A 164 29.51 -21.49 -5.14
N ARG A 165 30.56 -20.95 -4.53
CA ARG A 165 31.74 -20.46 -5.24
C ARG A 165 32.48 -21.60 -5.94
N THR A 166 32.95 -21.33 -7.14
CA THR A 166 33.87 -22.23 -7.85
C THR A 166 35.32 -21.95 -7.45
N PRO A 167 36.02 -22.88 -6.80
CA PRO A 167 37.45 -22.72 -6.51
C PRO A 167 38.28 -22.89 -7.78
N VAL A 168 39.34 -22.09 -7.92
CA VAL A 168 40.25 -22.09 -9.10
C VAL A 168 41.70 -22.40 -8.76
N ALA A 169 42.10 -22.20 -7.51
CA ALA A 169 43.46 -22.44 -7.02
C ALA A 169 43.45 -22.90 -5.56
N PHE A 170 44.58 -23.45 -5.12
CA PHE A 170 44.90 -23.50 -3.69
C PHE A 170 45.60 -22.19 -3.30
N ALA A 171 45.36 -21.70 -2.09
CA ALA A 171 46.07 -20.56 -1.50
C ALA A 171 46.80 -21.02 -0.24
N ARG A 172 48.13 -20.87 -0.21
CA ARG A 172 48.94 -21.15 0.98
C ARG A 172 49.04 -19.89 1.83
N VAL A 173 48.40 -19.92 2.99
CA VAL A 173 48.31 -18.77 3.91
C VAL A 173 48.96 -19.17 5.23
N GLY A 174 50.25 -18.86 5.35
CA GLY A 174 51.09 -19.33 6.45
C GLY A 174 51.20 -20.86 6.46
N PRO A 175 50.83 -21.54 7.57
CA PRO A 175 50.88 -23.01 7.66
C PRO A 175 49.62 -23.71 7.11
N ARG A 176 48.58 -22.98 6.70
CA ARG A 176 47.30 -23.55 6.23
C ARG A 176 47.17 -23.45 4.72
N ILE A 177 46.47 -24.42 4.14
CA ILE A 177 46.06 -24.43 2.73
C ILE A 177 44.56 -24.21 2.70
N PHE A 178 44.13 -23.26 1.88
CA PHE A 178 42.73 -22.97 1.57
C PHE A 178 42.49 -23.19 0.08
N LEU A 179 41.23 -23.31 -0.31
CA LEU A 179 40.81 -23.07 -1.69
C LEU A 179 40.61 -21.57 -1.88
N ILE A 180 40.79 -21.06 -3.09
CA ILE A 180 40.47 -19.67 -3.44
C ILE A 180 39.65 -19.60 -4.73
N ASP A 181 38.64 -18.72 -4.74
CA ASP A 181 37.83 -18.43 -5.93
C ASP A 181 38.50 -17.39 -6.83
N ALA A 182 37.92 -17.16 -8.02
CA ALA A 182 38.39 -16.13 -8.95
C ALA A 182 38.33 -14.69 -8.40
N GLY A 183 37.63 -14.46 -7.28
CA GLY A 183 37.46 -13.16 -6.61
C GLY A 183 38.38 -12.93 -5.39
N GLY A 184 39.19 -13.91 -4.99
CA GLY A 184 40.10 -13.78 -3.84
C GLY A 184 39.51 -14.20 -2.48
N THR A 185 38.39 -14.90 -2.47
CA THR A 185 37.72 -15.43 -1.27
C THR A 185 38.34 -16.76 -0.87
N LEU A 186 38.85 -16.85 0.36
CA LEU A 186 39.46 -18.07 0.91
C LEU A 186 38.39 -18.99 1.50
N MET A 187 38.40 -20.26 1.11
CA MET A 187 37.45 -21.29 1.53
C MET A 187 38.18 -22.49 2.17
N GLU A 188 37.56 -23.11 3.17
CA GLU A 188 38.12 -24.32 3.79
C GLU A 188 38.03 -25.53 2.87
N LEU A 189 39.06 -26.39 2.87
CA LEU A 189 39.10 -27.59 2.03
C LEU A 189 38.05 -28.63 2.50
N PRO A 190 37.11 -29.07 1.65
CA PRO A 190 36.05 -29.97 2.06
C PRO A 190 36.55 -31.43 2.02
N GLN A 191 36.29 -32.18 3.09
CA GLN A 191 36.88 -33.53 3.29
C GLN A 191 36.53 -34.56 2.21
N LYS A 192 35.46 -34.35 1.43
CA LYS A 192 34.91 -35.35 0.50
C LYS A 192 35.38 -35.20 -0.95
N ARG A 193 35.91 -34.05 -1.35
CA ARG A 193 36.20 -33.73 -2.76
C ARG A 193 37.70 -33.53 -2.96
N LYS A 194 38.26 -34.21 -3.96
CA LYS A 194 39.64 -34.03 -4.39
C LYS A 194 39.69 -32.92 -5.43
N TYR A 195 40.69 -32.04 -5.31
CA TYR A 195 40.95 -30.96 -6.25
C TYR A 195 42.40 -31.08 -6.75
N SER A 196 42.63 -30.63 -7.97
CA SER A 196 43.95 -30.57 -8.60
C SER A 196 44.07 -29.19 -9.24
N PHE A 197 44.75 -28.29 -8.53
CA PHE A 197 44.91 -26.88 -8.90
C PHE A 197 46.34 -26.42 -8.58
N PRO A 198 46.85 -25.37 -9.23
CA PRO A 198 48.08 -24.70 -8.81
C PRO A 198 47.96 -24.14 -7.39
N VAL A 199 49.11 -24.03 -6.70
CA VAL A 199 49.23 -23.40 -5.38
C VAL A 199 49.72 -21.96 -5.52
N ILE A 200 48.92 -21.03 -5.01
CA ILE A 200 49.27 -19.61 -4.95
C ILE A 200 49.96 -19.31 -3.61
N LEU A 201 51.11 -18.63 -3.70
CA LEU A 201 51.95 -18.16 -2.60
C LEU A 201 51.79 -16.63 -2.42
N GLY A 202 52.49 -16.04 -1.43
CA GLY A 202 52.52 -14.58 -1.22
C GLY A 202 51.27 -13.94 -0.56
N MET A 203 50.24 -14.72 -0.22
CA MET A 203 49.00 -14.24 0.41
C MET A 203 49.05 -14.21 1.94
N ASN A 204 48.54 -13.13 2.54
CA ASN A 204 48.48 -12.94 3.99
C ASN A 204 47.07 -13.19 4.57
N PRO A 205 46.93 -13.76 5.79
CA PRO A 205 45.61 -14.09 6.34
C PRO A 205 44.73 -12.88 6.60
N GLY A 206 45.31 -11.77 7.10
CA GLY A 206 44.61 -10.50 7.35
C GLY A 206 44.52 -9.56 6.15
N GLU A 207 44.90 -10.02 4.96
CA GLU A 207 44.85 -9.21 3.73
C GLU A 207 43.39 -8.96 3.29
N PRO A 208 42.98 -7.70 3.05
CA PRO A 208 41.62 -7.40 2.64
C PRO A 208 41.34 -7.86 1.21
N LEU A 209 40.06 -8.15 0.91
CA LEU A 209 39.62 -8.55 -0.44
C LEU A 209 40.04 -7.53 -1.51
N SER A 210 40.09 -6.23 -1.18
CA SER A 210 40.56 -5.17 -2.08
C SER A 210 41.98 -5.39 -2.64
N THR A 211 42.84 -6.12 -1.93
CA THR A 211 44.21 -6.46 -2.37
C THR A 211 44.26 -7.85 -3.03
N ARG A 212 43.43 -8.80 -2.58
CA ARG A 212 43.33 -10.14 -3.21
C ARG A 212 42.66 -10.11 -4.59
N ILE A 213 41.65 -9.26 -4.80
CA ILE A 213 40.95 -9.09 -6.08
C ILE A 213 41.91 -8.77 -7.25
N PRO A 214 42.78 -7.74 -7.20
CA PRO A 214 43.70 -7.46 -8.30
C PRO A 214 44.75 -8.57 -8.51
N ARG A 215 45.22 -9.23 -7.44
CA ARG A 215 46.11 -10.40 -7.52
C ARG A 215 45.45 -11.57 -8.23
N MET A 216 44.22 -11.94 -7.85
CA MET A 216 43.46 -12.98 -8.54
C MET A 216 43.07 -12.60 -9.97
N LYS A 217 42.83 -11.31 -10.24
CA LYS A 217 42.63 -10.82 -11.61
C LYS A 217 43.86 -11.08 -12.48
N ALA A 218 45.07 -10.76 -12.00
CA ALA A 218 46.31 -11.02 -12.71
C ALA A 218 46.54 -12.53 -12.93
N TYR A 219 46.29 -13.37 -11.91
CA TYR A 219 46.32 -14.83 -12.04
C TYR A 219 45.34 -15.34 -13.11
N ASN A 220 44.09 -14.87 -13.12
CA ASN A 220 43.07 -15.28 -14.09
C ASN A 220 43.44 -14.82 -15.53
N GLU A 221 44.07 -13.63 -15.67
CA GLU A 221 44.56 -13.14 -16.95
C GLU A 221 45.74 -13.99 -17.48
N LEU A 222 46.69 -14.36 -16.62
CA LEU A 222 47.80 -15.27 -16.92
C LEU A 222 47.32 -16.66 -17.35
N VAL A 223 46.41 -17.28 -16.58
CA VAL A 223 45.84 -18.60 -16.91
C VAL A 223 45.15 -18.56 -18.28
N ARG A 224 44.37 -17.51 -18.55
CA ARG A 224 43.70 -17.32 -19.85
C ARG A 224 44.70 -17.14 -21.00
N GLU A 225 45.81 -16.43 -20.78
CA GLU A 225 46.87 -16.26 -21.79
C GLU A 225 47.56 -17.60 -22.10
N LEU A 226 47.93 -18.37 -21.07
CA LEU A 226 48.55 -19.70 -21.21
C LEU A 226 47.63 -20.72 -21.90
N ASP A 227 46.32 -20.64 -21.69
CA ASP A 227 45.34 -21.49 -22.37
C ASP A 227 45.01 -21.02 -23.79
N SER A 228 45.21 -19.73 -24.11
CA SER A 228 44.88 -19.16 -25.43
C SER A 228 45.66 -19.79 -26.59
N GLY A 229 46.86 -20.29 -26.31
CA GLY A 229 47.70 -21.03 -27.27
C GLY A 229 47.20 -22.45 -27.58
N GLY A 230 46.08 -22.89 -27.02
CA GLY A 230 45.44 -24.20 -27.30
C GLY A 230 46.09 -25.41 -26.62
N ALA A 231 47.36 -25.29 -26.18
CA ALA A 231 48.10 -26.35 -25.51
C ALA A 231 47.74 -26.55 -24.02
N ARG A 232 46.96 -25.63 -23.41
CA ARG A 232 46.52 -25.67 -22.00
C ARG A 232 47.66 -25.73 -20.98
N TYR A 233 48.69 -24.92 -21.16
CA TYR A 233 49.85 -24.85 -20.26
C TYR A 233 49.49 -24.51 -18.81
N SER A 234 48.28 -24.01 -18.53
CA SER A 234 47.78 -23.83 -17.16
C SER A 234 47.76 -25.13 -16.34
N GLN A 235 47.65 -26.30 -16.98
CA GLN A 235 47.60 -27.59 -16.30
C GLN A 235 48.95 -28.07 -15.76
N ASP A 236 50.05 -27.54 -16.31
CA ASP A 236 51.42 -27.83 -15.87
C ASP A 236 51.88 -26.89 -14.73
N LEU A 237 51.10 -25.84 -14.42
CA LEU A 237 51.39 -24.91 -13.33
C LEU A 237 51.22 -25.61 -11.98
N SER A 238 52.32 -25.76 -11.25
CA SER A 238 52.32 -26.31 -9.89
C SER A 238 52.20 -25.22 -8.83
N GLU A 239 53.01 -24.15 -8.94
CA GLU A 239 53.09 -23.07 -7.95
C GLU A 239 53.23 -21.70 -8.64
N ILE A 240 52.65 -20.66 -8.04
CA ILE A 240 52.68 -19.27 -8.52
C ILE A 240 52.83 -18.35 -7.30
N ASP A 241 53.80 -17.44 -7.30
CA ASP A 241 53.89 -16.39 -6.28
C ASP A 241 53.24 -15.10 -6.79
N LEU A 242 52.46 -14.44 -5.92
CA LEU A 242 51.79 -13.17 -6.19
C LEU A 242 52.24 -12.09 -5.19
N SER A 243 53.46 -12.20 -4.67
CA SER A 243 54.05 -11.26 -3.70
C SER A 243 54.23 -9.85 -4.24
N ASP A 244 54.61 -9.72 -5.52
CA ASP A 244 55.11 -8.50 -6.17
C ASP A 244 54.01 -7.56 -6.71
#